data_AF-A0A535E6Z8-F1
#
_entry.id   AF-A0A535E6Z8-F1
#
_cell.length_a   1.000
_cell.length_b   1.000
_cell.length_c   1.000
_cell.angle_alpha   90.00
_cell.angle_beta   90.00
_cell.angle_gamma   90.00
#
_symmetry.space_group_name_H-M   'P 1'
#
loop_
_entity.id
_entity.type
_entity.pdbx_description
1 polymer ?
#
loop_
_entity_poly.entity_id
_entity_poly.type
_entity_poly.pdbx_seq_one_letter_code
_entity_poly.pdbx_strand_id
1 'polypeptide(L)'
;MDIGLLVYPRHTPLDLIGPWEVLVRLPGARTHLIWTRPGPVQADGGIEISASVSFADSPLLDMLVVPGGPGQLSLMKHSLLLEFIRDCAERSAWVCSVCTGALLLAQAGVLRGRRATTHWLARDTLRQYGVEVVDDRYVFDGKFATAAGVSAGIDLALELVRRVSGDEAACEIGLQIEYDPTPPLDCGSPAKAPGEVVRGLRERARRYR
;
A
#
# COMPACT_ATOMS: atom_id res chain seq x y z
N MET A 1 6.16 0.32 18.45
CA MET A 1 5.29 0.91 17.42
C MET A 1 4.31 -0.13 16.94
N ASP A 2 3.01 0.10 17.03
CA ASP A 2 1.98 -0.82 16.50
C ASP A 2 1.67 -0.47 15.04
N ILE A 3 1.93 -1.43 14.15
CA ILE A 3 1.81 -1.29 12.69
C ILE A 3 0.71 -2.23 12.21
N GLY A 4 -0.41 -1.69 11.77
CA GLY A 4 -1.50 -2.47 11.20
C GLY A 4 -1.39 -2.54 9.69
N LEU A 5 -1.52 -3.74 9.13
CA LEU A 5 -1.57 -3.96 7.70
C LEU A 5 -2.88 -4.64 7.34
N LEU A 6 -3.64 -4.06 6.43
CA LEU A 6 -4.89 -4.65 6.00
C LEU A 6 -4.64 -5.88 5.13
N VAL A 7 -5.37 -6.96 5.39
CA VAL A 7 -5.36 -8.16 4.56
C VAL A 7 -6.79 -8.44 4.12
N TYR A 8 -7.06 -8.43 2.81
CA TYR A 8 -8.43 -8.59 2.30
C TYR A 8 -8.54 -9.52 1.09
N PRO A 9 -9.71 -10.11 0.80
CA PRO A 9 -9.86 -11.03 -0.31
C PRO A 9 -9.38 -10.41 -1.63
N ARG A 10 -8.48 -11.10 -2.33
CA ARG A 10 -7.86 -10.65 -3.58
C ARG A 10 -7.04 -9.37 -3.48
N HIS A 11 -6.44 -9.07 -2.32
CA HIS A 11 -5.32 -8.13 -2.26
C HIS A 11 -4.12 -8.69 -3.03
N THR A 12 -3.28 -7.84 -3.59
CA THR A 12 -2.01 -8.29 -4.20
C THR A 12 -1.02 -8.62 -3.08
N PRO A 13 -0.51 -9.87 -2.96
CA PRO A 13 0.32 -10.27 -1.83
C PRO A 13 1.54 -9.38 -1.60
N LEU A 14 2.24 -9.00 -2.68
CA LEU A 14 3.47 -8.21 -2.57
C LEU A 14 3.22 -6.75 -2.11
N ASP A 15 2.02 -6.22 -2.33
CA ASP A 15 1.64 -4.89 -1.80
C ASP A 15 1.57 -4.89 -0.26
N LEU A 16 1.32 -6.05 0.34
CA LEU A 16 1.30 -6.29 1.78
C LEU A 16 2.68 -6.74 2.27
N ILE A 17 3.20 -7.82 1.69
CA ILE A 17 4.42 -8.50 2.15
C ILE A 17 5.66 -7.64 1.95
N GLY A 18 5.74 -6.85 0.87
CA GLY A 18 6.87 -5.97 0.61
C GLY A 18 7.11 -4.96 1.75
N PRO A 19 6.11 -4.11 2.08
CA PRO A 19 6.21 -3.23 3.25
C PRO A 19 6.35 -4.00 4.56
N TRP A 20 5.61 -5.09 4.76
CA TRP A 20 5.67 -5.89 5.99
C TRP A 20 7.09 -6.39 6.28
N GLU A 21 7.77 -6.92 5.28
CA GLU A 21 9.13 -7.48 5.41
C GLU A 21 10.13 -6.43 5.91
N VAL A 22 9.98 -5.17 5.49
CA VAL A 22 10.81 -4.06 5.99
C VAL A 22 10.35 -3.62 7.38
N LEU A 23 9.05 -3.38 7.57
CA LEU A 23 8.50 -2.77 8.77
C LEU A 23 8.54 -3.69 10.01
N VAL A 24 8.49 -5.01 9.82
CA VAL A 24 8.60 -5.99 10.92
C VAL A 24 9.98 -5.97 11.59
N ARG A 25 11.01 -5.47 10.89
CA ARG A 25 12.39 -5.33 11.40
C ARG A 25 12.65 -4.00 12.09
N LEU A 26 11.71 -3.05 12.06
CA LEU A 26 11.85 -1.78 12.76
C LEU A 26 11.96 -2.04 14.28
N PRO A 27 12.96 -1.46 14.98
CA PRO A 27 13.15 -1.70 16.41
C PRO A 27 11.89 -1.43 17.24
N GLY A 28 11.42 -2.44 17.97
CA GLY A 28 10.22 -2.35 18.82
C GLY A 28 8.90 -2.30 18.04
N ALA A 29 8.88 -2.65 16.75
CA ALA A 29 7.64 -2.79 15.99
C ALA A 29 6.85 -4.03 16.39
N ARG A 30 5.52 -3.89 16.36
CA ARG A 30 4.55 -4.99 16.45
C ARG A 30 3.64 -4.89 15.23
N THR A 31 3.67 -5.91 14.37
CA THR A 31 2.85 -5.92 13.16
C THR A 31 1.55 -6.70 13.39
N HIS A 32 0.44 -6.14 12.93
CA HIS A 32 -0.89 -6.74 13.02
C HIS A 32 -1.46 -6.92 11.62
N LEU A 33 -1.88 -8.14 11.26
CA LEU A 33 -2.58 -8.41 10.01
C LEU A 33 -4.08 -8.29 10.28
N ILE A 34 -4.72 -7.27 9.72
CA ILE A 34 -6.04 -6.83 10.16
C ILE A 34 -7.07 -7.09 9.08
N TRP A 35 -8.17 -7.74 9.47
CA TRP A 35 -9.34 -7.88 8.61
C TRP A 35 -10.65 -7.82 9.40
N THR A 36 -11.77 -8.18 8.78
CA THR A 36 -13.08 -8.21 9.45
C THR A 36 -13.12 -9.22 10.59
N ARG A 37 -12.34 -10.30 10.51
CA ARG A 37 -12.16 -11.32 11.54
C ARG A 37 -10.79 -11.99 11.41
N PRO A 38 -10.22 -12.56 12.50
CA PRO A 38 -9.03 -13.39 12.41
C PRO A 38 -9.26 -14.63 11.54
N GLY A 39 -8.19 -15.14 10.94
CA GLY A 39 -8.20 -16.34 10.12
C GLY A 39 -7.84 -16.09 8.66
N PRO A 40 -7.97 -17.14 7.81
CA PRO A 40 -7.43 -17.14 6.46
C PRO A 40 -8.12 -16.14 5.53
N VAL A 41 -7.32 -15.43 4.74
CA VAL A 41 -7.77 -14.52 3.68
C VAL A 41 -7.06 -14.88 2.39
N GLN A 42 -7.86 -15.21 1.37
CA GLN A 42 -7.36 -15.58 0.05
C GLN A 42 -6.91 -14.35 -0.73
N ALA A 43 -5.61 -14.24 -0.98
CA ALA A 43 -5.01 -13.17 -1.76
C ALA A 43 -5.14 -13.43 -3.28
N ASP A 44 -4.78 -12.43 -4.09
CA ASP A 44 -4.69 -12.61 -5.54
C ASP A 44 -3.57 -13.61 -5.89
N GLY A 45 -3.80 -14.47 -6.87
CA GLY A 45 -2.86 -15.55 -7.23
C GLY A 45 -2.94 -16.80 -6.35
N GLY A 46 -3.86 -16.88 -5.39
CA GLY A 46 -4.19 -18.13 -4.66
C GLY A 46 -3.36 -18.40 -3.40
N ILE A 47 -2.53 -17.45 -2.96
CA ILE A 47 -1.85 -17.52 -1.67
C ILE A 47 -2.85 -17.16 -0.55
N GLU A 48 -2.80 -17.88 0.55
CA GLU A 48 -3.56 -17.57 1.76
C GLU A 48 -2.70 -16.83 2.79
N ILE A 49 -3.21 -15.71 3.30
CA ILE A 49 -2.58 -14.95 4.38
C ILE A 49 -3.58 -14.81 5.51
N SER A 50 -3.19 -15.21 6.72
CA SER A 50 -4.07 -15.20 7.89
C SER A 50 -4.08 -13.84 8.58
N ALA A 51 -5.25 -13.22 8.68
CA ALA A 51 -5.45 -12.07 9.56
C ALA A 51 -5.27 -12.52 11.02
N SER A 52 -4.51 -11.74 11.79
CA SER A 52 -4.25 -12.00 13.20
C SER A 52 -5.28 -11.35 14.12
N VAL A 53 -5.94 -10.28 13.67
CA VAL A 53 -6.87 -9.49 14.49
C VAL A 53 -8.03 -8.94 13.65
N SER A 54 -9.18 -8.72 14.30
CA SER A 54 -10.34 -8.07 13.68
C SER A 54 -10.19 -6.54 13.69
N PHE A 55 -11.03 -5.82 12.94
CA PHE A 55 -11.13 -4.36 13.07
C PHE A 55 -11.52 -3.92 14.50
N ALA A 56 -12.42 -4.67 15.15
CA ALA A 56 -12.94 -4.33 16.47
C ALA A 56 -11.92 -4.57 17.59
N ASP A 57 -11.04 -5.56 17.40
CA ASP A 57 -10.03 -5.95 18.38
C ASP A 57 -8.64 -5.37 18.06
N SER A 58 -8.52 -4.56 16.98
CA SER A 58 -7.27 -3.92 16.60
C SER A 58 -6.81 -2.97 17.72
N PRO A 59 -5.52 -3.00 18.10
CA PRO A 59 -4.99 -1.97 18.98
C PRO A 59 -5.01 -0.60 18.27
N LEU A 60 -4.75 0.46 19.05
CA LEU A 60 -4.42 1.76 18.46
C LEU A 60 -3.14 1.62 17.63
N LEU A 61 -3.22 2.04 16.37
CA LEU A 61 -2.12 1.90 15.42
C LEU A 61 -1.33 3.20 15.31
N ASP A 62 -0.01 3.09 15.40
CA ASP A 62 0.89 4.18 15.06
C ASP A 62 1.01 4.34 13.53
N MET A 63 0.91 3.23 12.80
CA MET A 63 0.95 3.19 11.33
C MET A 63 -0.11 2.23 10.78
N LEU A 64 -0.83 2.67 9.75
CA LEU A 64 -1.70 1.82 8.92
C LEU A 64 -1.07 1.64 7.53
N VAL A 65 -1.07 0.41 7.01
CA VAL A 65 -0.69 0.09 5.63
C VAL A 65 -1.86 -0.55 4.88
N VAL A 66 -2.30 0.10 3.80
CA VAL A 66 -3.39 -0.37 2.93
C VAL A 66 -2.81 -0.90 1.62
N PRO A 67 -2.78 -2.22 1.38
CA PRO A 67 -2.31 -2.78 0.11
C PRO A 67 -3.33 -2.48 -1.00
N GLY A 68 -2.94 -2.76 -2.24
CA GLY A 68 -3.81 -2.73 -3.40
C GLY A 68 -4.26 -4.12 -3.83
N GLY A 69 -4.46 -4.27 -5.13
CA GLY A 69 -4.94 -5.49 -5.77
C GLY A 69 -6.40 -5.44 -6.18
N PRO A 70 -6.86 -6.43 -6.98
CA PRO A 70 -8.17 -6.40 -7.62
C PRO A 70 -9.35 -6.49 -6.64
N GLY A 71 -9.13 -7.01 -5.42
CA GLY A 71 -10.11 -7.01 -4.34
C GLY A 71 -10.56 -5.60 -3.91
N GLN A 72 -9.74 -4.58 -4.15
CA GLN A 72 -10.07 -3.20 -3.81
C GLN A 72 -11.41 -2.74 -4.42
N LEU A 73 -11.76 -3.20 -5.63
CA LEU A 73 -12.99 -2.77 -6.33
C LEU A 73 -14.27 -3.14 -5.55
N SER A 74 -14.34 -4.35 -4.99
CA SER A 74 -15.51 -4.78 -4.21
C SER A 74 -15.59 -4.10 -2.85
N LEU A 75 -14.48 -3.54 -2.36
CA LEU A 75 -14.36 -2.91 -1.06
C LEU A 75 -14.71 -1.41 -1.05
N MET A 76 -14.93 -0.81 -2.22
CA MET A 76 -15.26 0.62 -2.34
C MET A 76 -16.57 1.04 -1.65
N LYS A 77 -17.41 0.08 -1.29
CA LYS A 77 -18.67 0.30 -0.54
C LYS A 77 -18.68 -0.39 0.83
N HIS A 78 -17.54 -0.93 1.27
CA HIS A 78 -17.46 -1.70 2.52
C HIS A 78 -17.36 -0.75 3.73
N SER A 79 -18.51 -0.40 4.32
CA SER A 79 -18.61 0.62 5.39
C SER A 79 -17.63 0.41 6.54
N LEU A 80 -17.58 -0.79 7.12
CA LEU A 80 -16.70 -1.10 8.27
C LEU A 80 -15.21 -0.87 7.95
N LEU A 81 -14.80 -1.10 6.71
CA LEU A 81 -13.41 -0.91 6.29
C LEU A 81 -13.12 0.58 6.12
N LEU A 82 -14.03 1.31 5.47
CA LEU A 82 -13.87 2.74 5.24
C LEU A 82 -13.95 3.53 6.56
N GLU A 83 -14.74 3.05 7.53
CA GLU A 83 -14.77 3.56 8.91
C GLU A 83 -13.44 3.29 9.62
N PHE A 84 -12.97 2.04 9.60
CA PHE A 84 -11.68 1.69 10.18
C PHE A 84 -10.51 2.52 9.61
N ILE A 85 -10.49 2.73 8.29
CA ILE A 85 -9.49 3.60 7.64
C ILE A 85 -9.60 5.05 8.13
N ARG A 86 -10.81 5.60 8.26
CA ARG A 86 -11.02 6.96 8.78
C ARG A 86 -10.52 7.10 10.22
N ASP A 87 -10.87 6.14 11.07
CA ASP A 87 -10.45 6.13 12.47
C ASP A 87 -8.93 6.07 12.62
N CYS A 88 -8.27 5.21 11.85
CA CYS A 88 -6.80 5.17 11.81
C CYS A 88 -6.23 6.47 11.25
N ALA A 89 -6.84 7.04 10.21
CA ALA A 89 -6.38 8.29 9.62
C ALA A 89 -6.51 9.50 10.56
N GLU A 90 -7.38 9.46 11.56
CA GLU A 90 -7.41 10.45 12.61
C GLU A 90 -6.26 10.28 13.60
N ARG A 91 -5.99 9.04 14.04
CA ARG A 91 -5.18 8.75 15.24
C ARG A 91 -3.73 8.37 14.95
N SER A 92 -3.45 7.72 13.82
CA SER A 92 -2.12 7.22 13.48
C SER A 92 -1.16 8.33 13.08
N ALA A 93 0.12 8.13 13.41
CA ALA A 93 1.23 8.98 12.99
C ALA A 93 1.54 8.82 11.49
N TRP A 94 1.24 7.65 10.92
CA TRP A 94 1.41 7.37 9.49
C TRP A 94 0.20 6.62 8.91
N VAL A 95 -0.23 7.04 7.72
CA VAL A 95 -1.27 6.36 6.94
C VAL A 95 -0.73 6.09 5.55
N CYS A 96 -0.51 4.82 5.28
CA CYS A 96 0.24 4.37 4.13
C CYS A 96 -0.65 3.58 3.17
N SER A 97 -0.32 3.64 1.88
CA SER A 97 -0.91 2.71 0.91
C SER A 97 0.05 2.33 -0.18
N VAL A 98 -0.12 1.13 -0.73
CA VAL A 98 0.61 0.66 -1.91
C VAL A 98 -0.37 0.44 -3.04
N CYS A 99 0.05 0.75 -4.28
CA CYS A 99 -0.70 0.44 -5.49
C CYS A 99 -2.12 1.03 -5.44
N THR A 100 -3.15 0.23 -5.72
CA THR A 100 -4.55 0.66 -5.68
C THR A 100 -5.10 0.86 -4.28
N GLY A 101 -4.34 0.58 -3.21
CA GLY A 101 -4.75 0.87 -1.84
C GLY A 101 -5.04 2.35 -1.60
N ALA A 102 -4.39 3.24 -2.35
CA ALA A 102 -4.65 4.67 -2.35
C ALA A 102 -6.11 5.01 -2.73
N LEU A 103 -6.76 4.17 -3.55
CA LEU A 103 -8.18 4.35 -3.90
C LEU A 103 -9.10 4.08 -2.70
N LEU A 104 -8.76 3.15 -1.80
CA LEU A 104 -9.51 2.93 -0.57
C LEU A 104 -9.34 4.12 0.40
N LEU A 105 -8.13 4.66 0.51
CA LEU A 105 -7.89 5.89 1.27
C LEU A 105 -8.68 7.08 0.69
N ALA A 106 -8.68 7.22 -0.64
CA ALA A 106 -9.44 8.27 -1.31
C ALA A 106 -10.96 8.10 -1.13
N GLN A 107 -11.46 6.86 -1.21
CA GLN A 107 -12.86 6.51 -0.97
C GLN A 107 -13.28 6.74 0.50
N ALA A 108 -12.39 6.51 1.45
CA ALA A 108 -12.58 6.86 2.85
C ALA A 108 -12.57 8.39 3.08
N GLY A 109 -12.25 9.18 2.06
CA GLY A 109 -12.27 10.64 2.08
C GLY A 109 -11.00 11.29 2.62
N VAL A 110 -9.98 10.50 2.97
CA VAL A 110 -8.80 11.00 3.72
C VAL A 110 -7.70 11.61 2.83
N LEU A 111 -7.79 11.41 1.51
CA LEU A 111 -6.83 11.94 0.52
C LEU A 111 -7.33 13.15 -0.28
N ARG A 112 -8.56 13.64 -0.07
CA ARG A 112 -9.09 14.77 -0.84
C ARG A 112 -8.20 16.02 -0.65
N GLY A 113 -7.77 16.63 -1.76
CA GLY A 113 -6.90 17.80 -1.77
C GLY A 113 -5.43 17.51 -1.42
N ARG A 114 -5.04 16.25 -1.25
CA ARG A 114 -3.67 15.84 -0.92
C ARG A 114 -2.89 15.39 -2.14
N ARG A 115 -1.57 15.45 -2.04
CA ARG A 115 -0.63 14.84 -2.98
C ARG A 115 -0.53 13.34 -2.70
N ALA A 116 -0.71 12.52 -3.72
CA ALA A 116 -0.55 11.07 -3.62
C ALA A 116 -0.20 10.42 -4.96
N THR A 117 0.30 9.19 -4.92
CA THR A 117 0.47 8.30 -6.08
C THR A 117 -0.35 7.02 -5.92
N THR A 118 -0.43 6.22 -6.97
CA THR A 118 -1.08 4.91 -7.00
C THR A 118 -0.50 4.10 -8.17
N HIS A 119 -1.01 2.89 -8.39
CA HIS A 119 -0.69 2.11 -9.58
C HIS A 119 -0.95 2.92 -10.86
N TRP A 120 -0.04 2.85 -11.83
CA TRP A 120 -0.08 3.70 -13.03
C TRP A 120 -1.38 3.58 -13.85
N LEU A 121 -2.04 2.41 -13.84
CA LEU A 121 -3.36 2.20 -14.48
C LEU A 121 -4.55 2.83 -13.74
N ALA A 122 -4.36 3.24 -12.48
CA ALA A 122 -5.41 3.73 -11.58
C ALA A 122 -5.31 5.25 -11.31
N ARG A 123 -4.29 5.93 -11.84
CA ARG A 123 -4.05 7.36 -11.59
C ARG A 123 -5.22 8.25 -11.98
N ASP A 124 -5.85 8.00 -13.13
CA ASP A 124 -7.01 8.77 -13.57
C ASP A 124 -8.21 8.58 -12.64
N THR A 125 -8.41 7.37 -12.13
CA THR A 125 -9.44 7.09 -11.13
C THR A 125 -9.15 7.80 -9.82
N LEU A 126 -7.89 7.81 -9.35
CA LEU A 126 -7.51 8.53 -8.14
C LEU A 126 -7.76 10.05 -8.26
N ARG A 127 -7.48 10.66 -9.42
CA ARG A 127 -7.78 12.08 -9.68
C ARG A 127 -9.26 12.43 -9.50
N GLN A 128 -10.17 11.51 -9.83
CA GLN A 128 -11.62 11.72 -9.70
C GLN A 128 -12.06 11.92 -8.23
N TYR A 129 -11.24 11.50 -7.26
CA TYR A 129 -11.47 11.76 -5.83
C TYR A 129 -11.00 13.16 -5.36
N GLY A 130 -10.52 14.01 -6.27
CA GLY A 130 -9.96 15.31 -5.93
C GLY A 130 -8.57 15.22 -5.30
N VAL A 131 -7.81 14.17 -5.64
CA VAL A 131 -6.43 13.96 -5.21
C VAL A 131 -5.48 14.58 -6.23
N GLU A 132 -4.45 15.28 -5.77
CA GLU A 132 -3.35 15.77 -6.61
C GLU A 132 -2.39 14.61 -6.92
N VAL A 133 -2.59 13.96 -8.07
CA VAL A 133 -1.83 12.74 -8.41
C VAL A 133 -0.44 13.07 -8.96
N VAL A 134 0.59 12.60 -8.25
CA VAL A 134 2.02 12.75 -8.58
C VAL A 134 2.57 11.47 -9.21
N ASP A 135 3.39 11.61 -10.26
CA ASP A 135 4.03 10.48 -10.98
C ASP A 135 5.38 10.07 -10.37
N ASP A 136 5.39 9.82 -9.07
CA ASP A 136 6.57 9.34 -8.35
C ASP A 136 6.36 7.90 -7.86
N ARG A 137 7.47 7.22 -7.55
CA ARG A 137 7.48 5.86 -7.01
C ARG A 137 6.80 5.80 -5.64
N TYR A 138 6.99 6.81 -4.81
CA TYR A 138 6.26 7.04 -3.58
C TYR A 138 6.15 8.55 -3.31
N VAL A 139 5.15 8.97 -2.54
CA VAL A 139 4.81 10.36 -2.26
C VAL A 139 4.45 10.51 -0.79
N PHE A 140 5.05 11.51 -0.14
CA PHE A 140 4.71 11.94 1.22
C PHE A 140 3.95 13.26 1.18
N ASP A 141 2.83 13.33 1.90
CA ASP A 141 2.06 14.55 2.18
C ASP A 141 1.64 14.53 3.66
N GLY A 142 2.42 15.22 4.49
CA GLY A 142 2.31 15.14 5.95
C GLY A 142 2.47 13.69 6.42
N LYS A 143 1.43 13.16 7.10
CA LYS A 143 1.39 11.77 7.57
C LYS A 143 0.94 10.74 6.52
N PHE A 144 0.51 11.17 5.34
CA PHE A 144 0.08 10.26 4.29
C PHE A 144 1.26 9.88 3.42
N ALA A 145 1.48 8.57 3.26
CA ALA A 145 2.60 8.04 2.49
C ALA A 145 2.08 7.01 1.47
N THR A 146 2.08 7.37 0.19
CA THR A 146 1.49 6.52 -0.86
C THR A 146 2.57 6.03 -1.80
N ALA A 147 2.54 4.75 -2.17
CA ALA A 147 3.45 4.12 -3.12
C ALA A 147 2.73 3.75 -4.41
N ALA A 148 3.48 3.73 -5.51
CA ALA A 148 3.03 3.30 -6.82
C ALA A 148 2.80 1.78 -6.86
N GLY A 149 3.01 1.14 -8.01
CA GLY A 149 2.67 -0.27 -8.19
C GLY A 149 3.56 -1.22 -7.41
N VAL A 150 2.92 -2.13 -6.68
CA VAL A 150 3.46 -3.42 -6.21
C VAL A 150 4.79 -3.34 -5.45
N SER A 151 5.92 -3.45 -6.14
CA SER A 151 7.24 -3.45 -5.49
C SER A 151 7.62 -2.11 -4.86
N ALA A 152 6.95 -1.01 -5.24
CA ALA A 152 7.15 0.31 -4.65
C ALA A 152 6.88 0.35 -3.13
N GLY A 153 6.15 -0.64 -2.60
CA GLY A 153 5.92 -0.78 -1.16
C GLY A 153 7.19 -1.01 -0.34
N ILE A 154 8.21 -1.67 -0.92
CA ILE A 154 9.50 -1.92 -0.25
C ILE A 154 10.26 -0.60 -0.07
N ASP A 155 10.38 0.19 -1.14
CA ASP A 155 11.06 1.50 -1.09
C ASP A 155 10.36 2.48 -0.16
N LEU A 156 9.02 2.51 -0.19
CA LEU A 156 8.25 3.35 0.72
C LEU A 156 8.53 2.95 2.18
N ALA A 157 8.56 1.65 2.48
CA ALA A 157 8.81 1.18 3.82
C ALA A 157 10.24 1.51 4.29
N LEU A 158 11.26 1.42 3.42
CA LEU A 158 12.62 1.83 3.76
C LEU A 158 12.71 3.34 4.05
N GLU A 159 12.04 4.17 3.25
CA GLU A 159 11.96 5.62 3.52
C GLU A 159 11.17 5.93 4.80
N LEU A 160 10.14 5.15 5.13
CA LEU A 160 9.44 5.25 6.43
C LEU A 160 10.36 4.88 7.59
N VAL A 161 11.10 3.77 7.51
CA VAL A 161 12.12 3.41 8.51
C VAL A 161 13.10 4.56 8.68
N ARG A 162 13.60 5.13 7.58
CA ARG A 162 14.54 6.24 7.60
C ARG A 162 14.00 7.46 8.35
N ARG A 163 12.72 7.80 8.14
CA ARG A 163 12.04 8.91 8.82
C ARG A 163 11.73 8.64 10.29
N VAL A 164 11.49 7.39 10.66
CA VAL A 164 11.07 6.99 12.01
C VAL A 164 12.29 6.70 12.90
N SER A 165 13.34 6.10 12.36
CA SER A 165 14.48 5.55 13.12
C SER A 165 15.85 5.98 12.58
N GLY A 166 15.90 6.83 11.57
CA GLY A 166 17.13 7.40 11.03
C GLY A 166 17.78 6.56 9.92
N ASP A 167 18.82 7.14 9.32
CA ASP A 167 19.50 6.57 8.14
C ASP A 167 20.21 5.24 8.46
N GLU A 168 20.74 5.08 9.67
CA GLU A 168 21.43 3.85 10.11
C GLU A 168 20.49 2.65 10.12
N ALA A 169 19.31 2.76 10.73
CA ALA A 169 18.33 1.69 10.78
C ALA A 169 17.81 1.32 9.37
N ALA A 170 17.60 2.32 8.50
CA ALA A 170 17.18 2.08 7.13
C ALA A 170 18.27 1.34 6.32
N CYS A 171 19.54 1.73 6.51
CA CYS A 171 20.69 1.08 5.89
C CYS A 171 20.84 -0.36 6.39
N GLU A 172 20.77 -0.59 7.70
CA GLU A 172 20.87 -1.92 8.31
C GLU A 172 19.77 -2.84 7.79
N ILE A 173 18.50 -2.42 7.82
CA ILE A 173 17.39 -3.24 7.33
C ILE A 173 17.53 -3.49 5.82
N GLY A 174 17.91 -2.48 5.05
CA GLY A 174 18.16 -2.63 3.61
C GLY A 174 19.25 -3.68 3.32
N LEU A 175 20.32 -3.69 4.11
CA LEU A 175 21.40 -4.68 4.00
C LEU A 175 20.96 -6.07 4.48
N GLN A 176 20.21 -6.17 5.59
CA GLN A 176 19.72 -7.43 6.14
C GLN A 176 18.84 -8.20 5.16
N ILE A 177 18.07 -7.50 4.33
CA ILE A 177 17.21 -8.11 3.30
C ILE A 177 17.88 -8.12 1.91
N GLU A 178 19.14 -7.69 1.82
CA GLU A 178 19.91 -7.58 0.57
C GLU A 178 19.13 -6.84 -0.54
N TYR A 179 18.56 -5.67 -0.20
CA TYR A 179 17.78 -4.87 -1.13
C TYR A 179 18.67 -4.12 -2.13
N ASP A 180 19.25 -4.85 -3.09
CA ASP A 180 20.04 -4.34 -4.22
C ASP A 180 19.42 -4.78 -5.56
N PRO A 181 18.27 -4.21 -5.95
CA PRO A 181 17.51 -4.71 -7.09
C PRO A 181 18.22 -4.41 -8.43
N THR A 182 18.45 -5.46 -9.23
CA THR A 182 18.93 -5.37 -10.61
C THR A 182 17.89 -5.96 -11.58
N PRO A 183 16.85 -5.20 -11.98
CA PRO A 183 15.83 -5.71 -12.90
C PRO A 183 16.44 -6.12 -14.25
N PRO A 184 16.04 -7.26 -14.83
CA PRO A 184 16.59 -7.74 -16.10
C PRO A 184 16.17 -6.89 -17.33
N LEU A 185 15.11 -6.09 -17.18
CA LEU A 185 14.59 -5.18 -18.21
C LEU A 185 14.22 -3.85 -17.58
N ASP A 186 14.58 -2.74 -18.25
CA ASP A 186 14.18 -1.40 -17.82
C ASP A 186 12.79 -1.01 -18.34
N CYS A 187 11.77 -1.83 -18.02
CA CYS A 187 10.39 -1.63 -18.47
C CYS A 187 9.39 -1.53 -17.30
N GLY A 188 9.88 -1.25 -16.09
CA GLY A 188 9.05 -1.18 -14.87
C GLY A 188 8.16 0.05 -14.75
N SER A 189 8.22 1.00 -15.69
CA SER A 189 7.37 2.19 -15.71
C SER A 189 6.85 2.50 -17.12
N PRO A 190 5.69 3.16 -17.26
CA PRO A 190 5.15 3.54 -18.57
C PRO A 190 6.04 4.50 -19.36
N ALA A 191 6.92 5.25 -18.68
CA ALA A 191 7.87 6.16 -19.31
C ALA A 191 9.06 5.44 -19.97
N LYS A 192 9.32 4.19 -19.56
CA LYS A 192 10.47 3.40 -20.04
C LYS A 192 10.08 2.19 -20.88
N ALA A 193 8.90 1.62 -20.63
CA ALA A 193 8.41 0.44 -21.35
C ALA A 193 8.08 0.74 -22.82
N PRO A 194 8.19 -0.24 -23.73
CA PRO A 194 7.74 -0.09 -25.12
C PRO A 194 6.28 0.36 -25.20
N GLY A 195 5.98 1.33 -26.07
CA GLY A 195 4.65 1.94 -26.14
C GLY A 195 3.52 0.95 -26.45
N GLU A 196 3.80 -0.12 -27.20
CA GLU A 196 2.83 -1.19 -27.47
C GLU A 196 2.47 -2.01 -26.21
N VAL A 197 3.44 -2.27 -25.33
CA VAL A 197 3.23 -2.98 -24.06
C VAL A 197 2.34 -2.12 -23.16
N VAL A 198 2.63 -0.82 -23.09
CA VAL A 198 1.82 0.15 -22.31
C VAL A 198 0.39 0.22 -22.85
N ARG A 199 0.21 0.35 -24.17
CA ARG A 199 -1.12 0.37 -24.81
C ARG A 199 -1.90 -0.92 -24.53
N GLY A 200 -1.28 -2.08 -24.75
CA GLY A 200 -1.91 -3.37 -24.50
C GLY A 200 -2.36 -3.55 -23.05
N LEU A 201 -1.55 -3.14 -22.07
CA LEU A 201 -1.95 -3.18 -20.66
C LEU A 201 -3.12 -2.23 -20.35
N ARG A 202 -3.15 -1.02 -20.91
CA ARG A 202 -4.29 -0.09 -20.75
C ARG A 202 -5.58 -0.65 -21.33
N GLU A 203 -5.52 -1.25 -22.52
CA GLU A 203 -6.68 -1.89 -23.17
C GLU A 203 -7.21 -3.05 -22.35
N ARG A 204 -6.32 -3.92 -21.85
CA ARG A 204 -6.71 -5.02 -20.96
C ARG A 204 -7.39 -4.50 -19.70
N ALA A 205 -6.85 -3.47 -19.06
CA ALA A 205 -7.38 -2.90 -17.83
C ALA A 205 -8.79 -2.31 -17.99
N ARG A 206 -9.09 -1.71 -19.16
CA ARG A 206 -10.43 -1.17 -19.45
C ARG A 206 -11.53 -2.24 -19.49
N ARG A 207 -11.18 -3.50 -19.76
CA ARG A 207 -12.15 -4.62 -19.80
C ARG A 207 -12.63 -5.06 -18.42
N TYR A 208 -11.98 -4.58 -17.35
CA TYR A 208 -12.30 -4.94 -15.96
C TYR A 208 -12.85 -3.75 -15.15
N ARG A 209 -13.17 -2.63 -15.81
CA ARG A 209 -13.82 -1.46 -15.21
C ARG A 209 -15.33 -1.53 -15.35
#